data_AF-A0A1C7N4I8-F1
#
_entry.id   AF-A0A1C7N4I8-F1
#
_cell.length_a   1.000
_cell.length_b   1.000
_cell.length_c   1.000
_cell.angle_alpha   90.00
_cell.angle_beta   90.00
_cell.angle_gamma   90.00
#
_symmetry.space_group_name_H-M   'P 1'
#
loop_
_entity.id
_entity.type
_entity.pdbx_description
1 polymer ?
#
loop_
_entity_poly.entity_id
_entity_poly.type
_entity_poly.pdbx_seq_one_letter_code
_entity_poly.pdbx_strand_id
1 'polypeptide(L)'
;MLFSTKIKKNAFDAIVNDIEHSVPDSKISSGSQNAYCFLHGPADTGKAFVYNDLCNYFRSQEKIVLCVASSGIVSLLLSGERTSHFRLKIPITINETSLCYITKKGHLADLLRGTTLIICDEVPMQNKLCFEAVDRSLKDICGNDKLFDGIPVVLDGDFAQIPPVVKNGNCAMIVDVSIKNSYIWSRITVIQLRINMRVRRTTSNDAQFKKWLDLITYHTRFQNQNMSISDYISQHFHLTSSFARYISSKVLRDH
;
A
#
# COMPACT_ATOMS: atom_id res chain seq x y z
N MET A 1 21.40 13.16 -1.14
CA MET A 1 21.04 11.81 -1.63
C MET A 1 21.04 10.76 -0.52
N LEU A 2 22.04 10.74 0.37
CA LEU A 2 22.25 9.71 1.41
C LEU A 2 21.11 9.52 2.44
N PHE A 3 20.40 10.58 2.84
CA PHE A 3 19.34 10.48 3.87
C PHE A 3 18.10 9.70 3.42
N SER A 4 17.73 9.78 2.13
CA SER A 4 16.59 9.04 1.57
C SER A 4 16.90 7.55 1.43
N THR A 5 18.15 7.21 1.11
CA THR A 5 18.65 5.82 1.11
C THR A 5 18.67 5.24 2.52
N LYS A 6 19.01 6.04 3.54
CA LYS A 6 19.08 5.58 4.93
C LYS A 6 17.72 5.17 5.50
N ILE A 7 16.65 5.92 5.23
CA ILE A 7 15.30 5.55 5.73
C ILE A 7 14.79 4.26 5.06
N LYS A 8 14.96 4.14 3.74
CA LYS A 8 14.58 2.91 3.02
C LYS A 8 15.40 1.72 3.49
N LYS A 9 16.70 1.91 3.69
CA LYS A 9 17.59 0.90 4.26
C LYS A 9 17.14 0.50 5.66
N ASN A 10 16.83 1.45 6.54
CA ASN A 10 16.33 1.13 7.88
C ASN A 10 15.00 0.35 7.84
N ALA A 11 14.09 0.71 6.92
CA ALA A 11 12.84 -0.03 6.74
C ALA A 11 13.10 -1.46 6.24
N PHE A 12 13.98 -1.61 5.25
CA PHE A 12 14.43 -2.91 4.75
C PHE A 12 15.08 -3.75 5.87
N ASP A 13 16.08 -3.19 6.56
CA ASP A 13 16.81 -3.87 7.63
C ASP A 13 15.87 -4.28 8.77
N ALA A 14 14.91 -3.42 9.15
CA ALA A 14 13.91 -3.75 10.16
C ALA A 14 13.03 -4.94 9.73
N ILE A 15 12.52 -4.91 8.49
CA ILE A 15 11.67 -5.98 7.97
C ILE A 15 12.46 -7.29 7.83
N VAL A 16 13.69 -7.23 7.33
CA VAL A 16 14.54 -8.43 7.18
C VAL A 16 14.89 -9.02 8.54
N ASN A 17 15.29 -8.21 9.51
CA ASN A 17 15.60 -8.69 10.85
C ASN A 17 14.37 -9.33 11.50
N ASP A 18 13.19 -8.70 11.41
CA ASP A 18 11.95 -9.27 11.94
C ASP A 18 11.61 -10.61 11.26
N ILE A 19 11.80 -10.71 9.94
CA ILE A 19 11.56 -11.95 9.19
C ILE A 19 12.57 -13.04 9.58
N GLU A 20 13.87 -12.77 9.49
CA GLU A 20 14.92 -13.77 9.69
C GLU A 20 15.00 -14.24 11.15
N HIS A 21 14.75 -13.37 12.13
CA HIS A 21 14.67 -13.76 13.54
C HIS A 21 13.32 -14.39 13.92
N SER A 22 12.29 -14.27 13.09
CA SER A 22 11.02 -15.00 13.25
C SER A 22 11.06 -16.42 12.69
N VAL A 23 12.03 -16.76 11.82
CA VAL A 23 12.25 -18.13 11.35
C VAL A 23 12.96 -18.91 12.45
N PRO A 24 12.39 -20.02 12.97
CA PRO A 24 12.92 -20.70 14.13
C PRO A 24 14.11 -21.59 13.76
N ASP A 25 15.30 -21.01 13.67
CA ASP A 25 16.52 -21.79 13.92
C ASP A 25 16.70 -21.95 15.43
N SER A 26 16.21 -23.08 15.94
CA SER A 26 16.56 -23.71 17.23
C SER A 26 16.49 -22.84 18.51
N LYS A 27 15.58 -23.23 19.41
CA LYS A 27 15.65 -23.01 20.87
C LYS A 27 16.06 -21.59 21.33
N ILE A 28 15.10 -20.69 21.48
CA ILE A 28 14.93 -19.84 22.68
C ILE A 28 13.51 -19.28 22.65
N SER A 29 12.76 -19.58 23.70
CA SER A 29 11.41 -19.09 23.97
C SER A 29 11.49 -17.80 24.81
N SER A 30 11.16 -16.64 24.22
CA SER A 30 10.54 -15.52 24.93
C SER A 30 10.25 -14.33 24.00
N GLY A 31 8.97 -13.98 23.84
CA GLY A 31 8.53 -12.61 23.54
C GLY A 31 8.50 -12.15 22.07
N SER A 32 7.37 -12.42 21.40
CA SER A 32 6.73 -11.58 20.37
C SER A 32 7.63 -10.85 19.36
N GLN A 33 7.80 -11.40 18.15
CA GLN A 33 8.24 -10.60 17.00
C GLN A 33 7.35 -10.93 15.79
N ASN A 34 6.35 -10.07 15.59
CA ASN A 34 5.37 -10.15 14.51
C ASN A 34 6.03 -9.67 13.21
N ALA A 35 6.35 -10.58 12.29
CA ALA A 35 6.80 -10.23 10.94
C ALA A 35 5.62 -9.79 10.02
N TYR A 36 4.63 -9.09 10.59
CA TYR A 36 3.52 -8.47 9.87
C TYR A 36 3.68 -6.96 9.96
N CYS A 37 3.97 -6.31 8.84
CA CYS A 37 4.16 -4.87 8.81
C CYS A 37 3.33 -4.20 7.72
N PHE A 38 2.96 -2.95 7.97
CA PHE A 38 2.36 -2.07 6.98
C PHE A 38 3.33 -0.94 6.66
N LEU A 39 3.85 -0.92 5.44
CA LEU A 39 4.67 0.15 4.93
C LEU A 39 3.76 1.30 4.51
N HIS A 40 3.65 2.28 5.40
CA HIS A 40 2.88 3.49 5.14
C HIS A 40 3.79 4.57 4.57
N GLY A 41 3.34 5.22 3.50
CA GLY A 41 3.98 6.45 3.07
C GLY A 41 3.18 7.13 1.96
N PRO A 42 3.23 8.48 1.89
CA PRO A 42 2.66 9.23 0.79
C PRO A 42 3.11 8.69 -0.58
N ALA A 43 2.41 9.13 -1.63
CA ALA A 43 2.89 8.94 -2.99
C ALA A 43 4.37 9.35 -3.11
N ASP A 44 5.13 8.58 -3.88
CA ASP A 44 6.53 8.87 -4.23
C ASP A 44 7.54 8.81 -3.09
N THR A 45 7.20 8.16 -1.98
CA THR A 45 8.13 7.91 -0.88
C THR A 45 9.07 6.72 -1.10
N GLY A 46 8.88 6.00 -2.21
CA GLY A 46 9.76 4.90 -2.61
C GLY A 46 9.40 3.54 -2.03
N LYS A 47 8.15 3.34 -1.62
CA LYS A 47 7.61 2.06 -1.15
C LYS A 47 7.92 0.90 -2.10
N ALA A 48 7.71 1.13 -3.39
CA ALA A 48 8.06 0.18 -4.45
C ALA A 48 9.53 -0.24 -4.49
N PHE A 49 10.46 0.65 -4.12
CA PHE A 49 11.87 0.26 -4.03
C PHE A 49 12.09 -0.70 -2.86
N VAL A 50 11.50 -0.43 -1.70
CA VAL A 50 11.70 -1.25 -0.49
C VAL A 50 11.23 -2.68 -0.72
N TYR A 51 10.01 -2.88 -1.23
CA TYR A 51 9.54 -4.24 -1.45
C TYR A 51 10.23 -4.95 -2.62
N ASN A 52 10.71 -4.23 -3.65
CA ASN A 52 11.50 -4.83 -4.71
C ASN A 52 12.86 -5.32 -4.19
N ASP A 53 13.49 -4.53 -3.31
CA ASP A 53 14.73 -4.94 -2.64
C ASP A 53 14.49 -6.18 -1.77
N LEU A 54 13.38 -6.22 -1.00
CA LEU A 54 12.98 -7.42 -0.24
C LEU A 54 12.77 -8.64 -1.14
N CYS A 55 12.07 -8.49 -2.26
CA CYS A 55 11.86 -9.56 -3.23
C CYS A 55 13.19 -10.11 -3.74
N ASN A 56 14.09 -9.21 -4.17
CA ASN A 56 15.38 -9.59 -4.72
C ASN A 56 16.26 -10.27 -3.68
N TYR A 57 16.28 -9.75 -2.44
CA TYR A 57 17.01 -10.34 -1.33
C TYR A 57 16.59 -11.78 -1.06
N PHE A 58 15.31 -12.03 -0.78
CA PHE A 58 14.86 -13.39 -0.46
C PHE A 58 14.93 -14.34 -1.66
N ARG A 59 14.66 -13.87 -2.88
CA ARG A 59 14.81 -14.72 -4.08
C ARG A 59 16.26 -15.08 -4.39
N SER A 60 17.22 -14.22 -4.06
CA SER A 60 18.65 -14.54 -4.17
C SER A 60 19.08 -15.67 -3.23
N GLN A 61 18.30 -15.93 -2.18
CA GLN A 61 18.45 -17.05 -1.25
C GLN A 61 17.54 -18.24 -1.62
N GLU A 62 17.04 -18.30 -2.86
CA GLU A 62 16.14 -19.36 -3.36
C GLU A 62 14.81 -19.48 -2.60
N LYS A 63 14.43 -18.45 -1.82
CA LYS A 63 13.15 -18.41 -1.11
C LYS A 63 12.00 -17.94 -2.01
N ILE A 64 10.80 -18.42 -1.72
CA ILE A 64 9.60 -18.07 -2.47
C ILE A 64 8.98 -16.80 -1.87
N VAL A 65 8.94 -15.73 -2.66
CA VAL A 65 8.25 -14.47 -2.32
C VAL A 65 7.02 -14.30 -3.20
N LEU A 66 5.86 -14.17 -2.56
CA LEU A 66 4.58 -13.99 -3.22
C LEU A 66 4.18 -12.52 -3.25
N CYS A 67 4.28 -11.88 -4.41
CA CYS A 67 3.84 -10.49 -4.59
C CYS A 67 2.46 -10.44 -5.25
N VAL A 68 1.55 -9.66 -4.69
CA VAL A 68 0.21 -9.44 -5.21
C VAL A 68 -0.19 -7.97 -5.07
N ALA A 69 -1.03 -7.47 -5.96
CA ALA A 69 -1.62 -6.12 -5.84
C ALA A 69 -3.15 -6.18 -5.70
N SER A 70 -3.75 -5.13 -5.16
CA SER A 70 -5.21 -4.99 -5.12
C SER A 70 -5.84 -4.78 -6.50
N SER A 71 -5.12 -4.15 -7.44
CA SER A 71 -5.60 -3.81 -8.79
C SER A 71 -4.71 -4.38 -9.90
N GLY A 72 -5.31 -4.67 -11.06
CA GLY A 72 -4.61 -5.20 -12.23
C GLY A 72 -3.53 -4.26 -12.77
N ILE A 73 -3.80 -2.95 -12.78
CA ILE A 73 -2.82 -1.95 -13.24
C ILE A 73 -1.61 -1.91 -12.31
N VAL A 74 -1.85 -1.98 -10.99
CA VAL A 74 -0.79 -1.98 -9.97
C VAL A 74 0.02 -3.26 -10.05
N SER A 75 -0.62 -4.41 -10.33
CA SER A 75 0.11 -5.68 -10.42
C SER A 75 1.18 -5.70 -11.49
N LEU A 76 1.03 -4.92 -12.58
CA LEU A 76 2.05 -4.82 -13.64
C LEU A 76 3.40 -4.29 -13.14
N LEU A 77 3.42 -3.59 -12.01
CA LEU A 77 4.64 -3.05 -11.41
C LEU A 77 5.27 -4.01 -10.39
N LEU A 78 4.57 -5.11 -10.06
CA LEU A 78 5.03 -6.12 -9.14
C LEU A 78 5.66 -7.31 -9.86
N SER A 79 6.70 -7.84 -9.23
CA SER A 79 7.26 -9.12 -9.63
C SER A 79 6.23 -10.25 -9.52
N GLY A 80 5.71 -10.73 -10.66
CA GLY A 80 4.72 -11.79 -10.72
C GLY A 80 3.37 -11.35 -11.30
N GLU A 81 3.17 -10.05 -11.53
CA GLU A 81 2.13 -9.47 -12.40
C GLU A 81 0.70 -9.97 -12.15
N ARG A 82 0.36 -10.28 -10.90
CA ARG A 82 -0.95 -10.82 -10.54
C ARG A 82 -1.63 -10.01 -9.45
N THR A 83 -2.94 -9.89 -9.58
CA THR A 83 -3.79 -9.37 -8.50
C THR A 83 -3.95 -10.39 -7.39
N SER A 84 -4.23 -9.90 -6.18
CA SER A 84 -4.54 -10.72 -5.00
C SER A 84 -5.71 -11.66 -5.30
N HIS A 85 -6.77 -11.14 -5.93
CA HIS A 85 -7.93 -11.93 -6.37
C HIS A 85 -7.56 -13.10 -7.28
N PHE A 86 -6.73 -12.88 -8.29
CA PHE A 86 -6.36 -13.93 -9.23
C PHE A 86 -5.39 -14.94 -8.62
N ARG A 87 -4.35 -14.46 -7.93
CA ARG A 87 -3.29 -15.30 -7.38
C ARG A 87 -3.76 -16.16 -6.22
N LEU A 88 -4.54 -15.58 -5.31
CA LEU A 88 -5.04 -16.23 -4.10
C LEU A 88 -6.46 -16.77 -4.28
N LYS A 89 -7.08 -16.64 -5.46
CA LYS A 89 -8.44 -17.14 -5.73
C LYS A 89 -9.48 -16.60 -4.74
N ILE A 90 -9.36 -15.31 -4.40
CA ILE A 90 -10.29 -14.63 -3.49
C ILE A 90 -11.66 -14.50 -4.18
N PRO A 91 -12.77 -14.92 -3.55
CA PRO A 91 -14.10 -14.77 -4.10
C PRO A 91 -14.44 -13.30 -4.42
N ILE A 92 -15.20 -13.08 -5.49
CA ILE A 92 -15.70 -11.73 -5.84
C ILE A 92 -16.75 -11.29 -4.82
N THR A 93 -17.69 -12.19 -4.50
CA THR A 93 -18.66 -12.00 -3.42
C THR A 93 -18.04 -12.52 -2.14
N ILE A 94 -17.76 -11.62 -1.20
CA ILE A 94 -17.03 -11.93 0.03
C ILE A 94 -17.84 -11.56 1.26
N ASN A 95 -17.73 -12.39 2.30
CA ASN A 95 -18.38 -12.24 3.59
C ASN A 95 -17.45 -12.68 4.73
N GLU A 96 -17.91 -12.50 5.96
CA GLU A 96 -17.17 -12.81 7.19
C GLU A 96 -16.82 -14.29 7.35
N THR A 97 -17.42 -15.21 6.59
CA THR A 97 -17.15 -16.68 6.62
C THR A 97 -16.41 -17.18 5.37
N SER A 98 -16.12 -16.30 4.41
CA SER A 98 -15.55 -16.67 3.12
C SER A 98 -14.13 -17.21 3.20
N LEU A 99 -13.85 -18.21 2.37
CA LEU A 99 -12.51 -18.74 2.12
C LEU A 99 -12.13 -18.51 0.67
N CYS A 100 -10.83 -18.42 0.42
CA CYS A 100 -10.26 -18.48 -0.92
C CYS A 100 -10.53 -19.84 -1.58
N TYR A 101 -10.78 -19.85 -2.89
CA TYR A 101 -11.01 -21.07 -3.66
C TYR A 101 -9.70 -21.79 -3.97
N ILE A 102 -9.02 -22.28 -2.93
CA ILE A 102 -7.75 -22.99 -3.00
C ILE A 102 -7.94 -24.39 -2.41
N THR A 103 -7.67 -25.42 -3.21
CA THR A 103 -7.75 -26.81 -2.76
C THR A 103 -6.49 -27.19 -1.97
N LYS A 104 -6.65 -27.83 -0.79
CA LYS A 104 -5.52 -28.22 0.08
C LYS A 104 -4.44 -29.08 -0.59
N LYS A 105 -4.81 -29.88 -1.60
CA LYS A 105 -3.90 -30.77 -2.35
C LYS A 105 -3.52 -30.22 -3.73
N GLY A 106 -3.70 -28.92 -3.97
CA GLY A 106 -3.37 -28.30 -5.26
C GLY A 106 -2.00 -27.63 -5.27
N HIS A 107 -1.43 -27.44 -6.45
CA HIS A 107 -0.14 -26.77 -6.64
C HIS A 107 -0.05 -25.37 -6.00
N LEU A 108 -1.18 -24.64 -5.95
CA LEU A 108 -1.22 -23.35 -5.27
C LEU A 108 -1.10 -23.48 -3.75
N ALA A 109 -1.68 -24.52 -3.14
CA ALA A 109 -1.50 -24.79 -1.72
C ALA A 109 -0.05 -25.17 -1.42
N ASP A 110 0.59 -25.96 -2.27
CA ASP A 110 2.01 -26.32 -2.10
C ASP A 110 2.93 -25.10 -2.23
N LEU A 111 2.63 -24.21 -3.19
CA LEU A 111 3.32 -22.93 -3.30
C LEU A 111 3.17 -22.09 -2.03
N LEU A 112 1.95 -22.00 -1.46
CA LEU A 112 1.69 -21.22 -0.26
C LEU A 112 2.43 -21.79 0.95
N ARG A 113 2.48 -23.11 1.11
CA ARG A 113 3.29 -23.78 2.15
C ARG A 113 4.78 -23.48 2.03
N GLY A 114 5.29 -23.35 0.81
CA GLY A 114 6.69 -22.99 0.55
C GLY A 114 6.98 -21.48 0.58
N THR A 115 5.96 -20.63 0.74
CA THR A 115 6.11 -19.16 0.67
C THR A 115 6.75 -18.64 1.95
N THR A 116 7.84 -17.89 1.81
CA THR A 116 8.58 -17.29 2.93
C THR A 116 8.12 -15.86 3.24
N LEU A 117 7.54 -15.17 2.26
CA LEU A 117 7.09 -13.78 2.41
C LEU A 117 5.94 -13.50 1.45
N ILE A 118 4.90 -12.82 1.94
CA ILE A 118 3.82 -12.25 1.14
C ILE A 118 3.96 -10.73 1.12
N ILE A 119 3.91 -10.14 -0.07
CA ILE A 119 3.90 -8.68 -0.27
C ILE A 119 2.59 -8.31 -0.97
N CYS A 120 1.83 -7.40 -0.36
CA CYS A 120 0.57 -6.89 -0.92
C CYS A 120 0.68 -5.38 -1.19
N ASP A 121 0.54 -4.97 -2.45
CA ASP A 121 0.55 -3.56 -2.85
C ASP A 121 -0.87 -2.96 -2.96
N GLU A 122 -0.98 -1.66 -2.68
CA GLU A 122 -2.21 -0.86 -2.67
C GLU A 122 -3.34 -1.47 -1.82
N VAL A 123 -2.99 -1.90 -0.62
CA VAL A 123 -3.88 -2.55 0.35
C VAL A 123 -5.09 -1.70 0.75
N PRO A 124 -4.97 -0.37 0.96
CA PRO A 124 -6.11 0.48 1.34
C PRO A 124 -7.28 0.45 0.34
N MET A 125 -7.05 0.06 -0.92
CA MET A 125 -8.10 -0.04 -1.94
C MET A 125 -8.97 -1.30 -1.80
N GLN A 126 -8.56 -2.27 -0.98
CA GLN A 126 -9.19 -3.59 -0.92
C GLN A 126 -9.98 -3.76 0.39
N ASN A 127 -11.14 -4.43 0.31
CA ASN A 127 -11.98 -4.71 1.46
C ASN A 127 -11.23 -5.60 2.47
N LYS A 128 -11.34 -5.28 3.77
CA LYS A 128 -10.75 -6.05 4.88
C LYS A 128 -11.04 -7.55 4.79
N LEU A 129 -12.25 -7.92 4.37
CA LEU A 129 -12.71 -9.30 4.26
C LEU A 129 -11.83 -10.11 3.30
N CYS A 130 -11.22 -9.48 2.29
CA CYS A 130 -10.31 -10.16 1.38
C CYS A 130 -9.06 -10.68 2.11
N PHE A 131 -8.49 -9.86 2.99
CA PHE A 131 -7.33 -10.25 3.78
C PHE A 131 -7.69 -11.27 4.85
N GLU A 132 -8.88 -11.15 5.45
CA GLU A 132 -9.40 -12.12 6.42
C GLU A 132 -9.75 -13.47 5.80
N ALA A 133 -10.23 -13.50 4.55
CA ALA A 133 -10.41 -14.74 3.81
C ALA A 133 -9.06 -15.40 3.47
N VAL A 134 -8.03 -14.60 3.14
CA VAL A 134 -6.67 -15.11 2.92
C VAL A 134 -6.09 -15.69 4.20
N ASP A 135 -6.17 -14.99 5.34
CA ASP A 135 -5.74 -15.48 6.65
C ASP A 135 -6.34 -16.85 6.96
N ARG A 136 -7.67 -16.95 6.90
CA ARG A 136 -8.38 -18.19 7.20
C ARG A 136 -8.05 -19.32 6.23
N SER A 137 -7.89 -19.01 4.95
CA SER A 137 -7.48 -20.01 3.97
C SER A 137 -6.08 -20.53 4.20
N LEU A 138 -5.12 -19.68 4.59
CA LEU A 138 -3.77 -20.14 4.93
C LEU A 138 -3.79 -21.05 6.16
N LYS A 139 -4.52 -20.65 7.21
CA LYS A 139 -4.74 -21.48 8.40
C LYS A 139 -5.36 -22.83 8.07
N ASP A 140 -6.35 -22.86 7.17
CA ASP A 140 -7.00 -24.10 6.74
C ASP A 140 -6.08 -25.01 5.89
N ILE A 141 -5.26 -24.42 5.01
CA ILE A 141 -4.34 -25.15 4.13
C ILE A 141 -3.17 -25.79 4.90
N CYS A 142 -2.67 -25.09 5.92
CA CYS A 142 -1.45 -25.44 6.64
C CYS A 142 -1.69 -26.02 8.04
N GLY A 143 -2.87 -25.81 8.63
CA GLY A 143 -3.26 -26.41 9.91
C GLY A 143 -2.73 -25.69 11.15
N ASN A 144 -2.39 -24.41 11.04
CA ASN A 144 -1.88 -23.56 12.12
C ASN A 144 -2.84 -22.40 12.38
N ASP A 145 -3.02 -21.98 13.63
CA ASP A 145 -3.90 -20.86 13.97
C ASP A 145 -3.18 -19.50 14.08
N LYS A 146 -1.87 -19.46 13.75
CA LYS A 146 -1.15 -18.19 13.63
C LYS A 146 -1.71 -17.35 12.48
N LEU A 147 -1.62 -16.02 12.62
CA LEU A 147 -2.02 -15.08 11.58
C LEU A 147 -1.23 -15.38 10.29
N PHE A 148 -1.92 -15.48 9.15
CA PHE A 148 -1.40 -15.91 7.86
C PHE A 148 -0.56 -17.20 7.94
N ASP A 149 -0.95 -18.16 8.78
CA ASP A 149 -0.18 -19.40 9.05
C ASP A 149 1.22 -19.16 9.65
N GLY A 150 1.52 -17.93 10.07
CA GLY A 150 2.86 -17.51 10.49
C GLY A 150 3.75 -17.06 9.34
N ILE A 151 3.25 -17.03 8.10
CA ILE A 151 3.97 -16.48 6.95
C ILE A 151 4.07 -14.96 7.15
N PRO A 152 5.29 -14.38 7.14
CA PRO A 152 5.46 -12.94 7.17
C PRO A 152 4.70 -12.21 6.06
N VAL A 153 4.09 -11.08 6.40
CA VAL A 153 3.30 -10.28 5.45
C VAL A 153 3.71 -8.81 5.52
N VAL A 154 4.10 -8.27 4.36
CA VAL A 154 4.35 -6.85 4.16
C VAL A 154 3.19 -6.28 3.35
N LEU A 155 2.37 -5.46 3.99
CA LEU A 155 1.30 -4.70 3.36
C LEU A 155 1.82 -3.32 2.98
N ASP A 156 1.44 -2.80 1.82
CA ASP A 156 1.82 -1.45 1.37
C ASP A 156 0.60 -0.60 1.03
N GLY A 157 0.75 0.71 1.19
CA GLY A 157 -0.16 1.68 0.62
C GLY A 157 -0.27 2.99 1.40
N ASP A 158 -1.21 3.82 0.95
CA ASP A 158 -1.49 5.12 1.55
C ASP A 158 -2.99 5.31 1.75
N PHE A 159 -3.42 5.46 3.00
CA PHE A 159 -4.83 5.67 3.34
C PHE A 159 -5.38 7.03 2.91
N ALA A 160 -4.50 7.96 2.52
CA ALA A 160 -4.90 9.23 1.93
C ALA A 160 -5.17 9.12 0.41
N GLN A 161 -4.93 7.95 -0.20
CA GLN A 161 -5.26 7.66 -1.59
C GLN A 161 -6.68 7.06 -1.69
N ILE A 162 -6.85 6.06 -2.56
CA ILE A 162 -8.16 5.51 -2.90
C ILE A 162 -8.60 4.52 -1.79
N PRO A 163 -9.76 4.74 -1.15
CA PRO A 163 -10.29 3.81 -0.17
C PRO A 163 -10.98 2.61 -0.86
N PRO A 164 -11.45 1.59 -0.10
CA PRO A 164 -12.18 0.48 -0.70
C PRO A 164 -13.46 0.93 -1.38
N VAL A 165 -13.76 0.34 -2.53
CA VAL A 165 -14.98 0.65 -3.28
C VAL A 165 -16.17 -0.08 -2.66
N VAL A 166 -17.11 0.68 -2.10
CA VAL A 166 -18.40 0.18 -1.59
C VAL A 166 -19.52 0.72 -2.47
N LYS A 167 -20.19 -0.15 -3.23
CA LYS A 167 -21.32 0.24 -4.08
C LYS A 167 -22.43 0.87 -3.23
N ASN A 168 -22.84 2.09 -3.56
CA ASN A 168 -23.84 2.87 -2.83
C ASN A 168 -23.50 3.05 -1.33
N GLY A 169 -22.21 2.96 -0.97
CA GLY A 169 -21.75 3.06 0.41
C GLY A 169 -21.61 4.50 0.88
N ASN A 170 -21.81 4.71 2.18
CA ASN A 170 -21.49 5.97 2.84
C ASN A 170 -20.08 5.91 3.48
N CYS A 171 -19.63 7.03 4.06
CA CYS A 171 -18.31 7.12 4.71
C CYS A 171 -18.13 6.08 5.83
N ALA A 172 -19.17 5.81 6.62
CA ALA A 172 -19.11 4.84 7.71
C ALA A 172 -18.90 3.42 7.17
N MET A 173 -19.57 3.05 6.08
CA MET A 173 -19.39 1.76 5.41
C MET A 173 -17.98 1.62 4.83
N ILE A 174 -17.43 2.68 4.23
CA ILE A 174 -16.04 2.68 3.72
C ILE A 174 -15.04 2.45 4.86
N VAL A 175 -15.24 3.11 6.00
CA VAL A 175 -14.42 2.92 7.19
C VAL A 175 -14.56 1.50 7.70
N ASP A 176 -15.78 0.97 7.82
CA ASP A 176 -16.02 -0.39 8.29
C ASP A 176 -15.32 -1.46 7.44
N VAL A 177 -15.33 -1.32 6.11
CA VAL A 177 -14.62 -2.27 5.22
C VAL A 177 -13.11 -2.03 5.12
N SER A 178 -12.58 -0.99 5.78
CA SER A 178 -11.14 -0.71 5.77
C SER A 178 -10.37 -1.78 6.53
N ILE A 179 -9.17 -2.13 6.05
CA ILE A 179 -8.27 -3.06 6.75
C ILE A 179 -7.98 -2.63 8.19
N LYS A 180 -8.03 -1.32 8.51
CA LYS A 180 -7.87 -0.80 9.87
C LYS A 180 -8.90 -1.33 10.87
N ASN A 181 -10.09 -1.72 10.39
CA ASN A 181 -11.17 -2.30 11.17
C ASN A 181 -11.20 -3.84 11.12
N SER A 182 -10.10 -4.46 10.69
CA SER A 182 -9.90 -5.91 10.74
C SER A 182 -9.21 -6.32 12.04
N TYR A 183 -9.47 -7.55 12.50
CA TYR A 183 -8.68 -8.16 13.58
C TYR A 183 -7.18 -8.26 13.23
N ILE A 184 -6.86 -8.34 11.93
CA ILE A 184 -5.49 -8.42 11.41
C ILE A 184 -4.70 -7.17 11.80
N TRP A 185 -5.33 -5.98 11.72
CA TRP A 185 -4.64 -4.69 11.93
C TRP A 185 -4.04 -4.55 13.33
N SER A 186 -4.67 -5.14 14.35
CA SER A 186 -4.16 -5.13 15.72
C SER A 186 -2.79 -5.78 15.89
N ARG A 187 -2.38 -6.63 14.94
CA ARG A 187 -1.11 -7.37 14.94
C ARG A 187 -0.06 -6.79 14.00
N ILE A 188 -0.39 -5.74 13.27
CA ILE A 188 0.47 -5.14 12.24
C ILE A 188 1.33 -4.02 12.84
N THR A 189 2.63 -4.06 12.57
CA THR A 189 3.56 -2.97 12.86
C THR A 189 3.59 -1.96 11.71
N VAL A 190 3.30 -0.69 11.96
CA VAL A 190 3.30 0.35 10.91
C VAL A 190 4.68 0.99 10.78
N ILE A 191 5.28 0.88 9.60
CA ILE A 191 6.56 1.51 9.25
C ILE A 191 6.28 2.71 8.34
N GLN A 192 6.74 3.90 8.72
CA GLN A 192 6.44 5.14 7.99
C GLN A 192 7.60 5.63 7.12
N LEU A 193 7.39 5.71 5.81
CA LEU A 193 8.25 6.45 4.89
C LEU A 193 7.73 7.88 4.73
N ARG A 194 8.54 8.87 5.11
CA ARG A 194 8.12 10.29 5.13
C ARG A 194 8.77 11.16 4.05
N ILE A 195 9.76 10.64 3.32
CA ILE A 195 10.54 11.44 2.38
C ILE A 195 10.06 11.19 0.94
N ASN A 196 9.37 12.18 0.36
CA ASN A 196 9.11 12.20 -1.09
C ASN A 196 10.43 12.21 -1.89
N MET A 197 10.55 11.29 -2.84
CA MET A 197 11.74 11.07 -3.67
C MET A 197 11.56 11.45 -5.14
N ARG A 198 10.32 11.62 -5.63
CA ARG A 198 10.04 11.99 -7.02
C ARG A 198 10.26 13.48 -7.24
N VAL A 199 9.78 14.32 -6.33
CA VAL A 199 10.00 15.77 -6.35
C VAL A 199 11.35 16.06 -5.71
N ARG A 200 12.40 16.18 -6.55
CA ARG A 200 13.74 16.55 -6.09
C ARG A 200 13.77 18.06 -5.82
N ARG A 201 14.48 18.49 -4.78
CA ARG A 201 14.64 19.93 -4.42
C ARG A 201 15.58 20.62 -5.41
N THR A 202 15.19 20.67 -6.68
CA THR A 202 15.97 21.26 -7.76
C THR A 202 15.58 22.72 -7.99
N THR A 203 14.34 23.11 -7.67
CA THR A 203 13.83 24.47 -7.83
C THR A 203 12.99 24.93 -6.64
N SER A 204 12.72 26.24 -6.54
CA SER A 204 11.75 26.81 -5.58
C SER A 204 10.33 26.28 -5.80
N ASN A 205 9.96 26.05 -7.07
CA ASN A 205 8.66 25.50 -7.44
C ASN A 205 8.51 24.06 -6.94
N ASP A 206 9.56 23.23 -7.02
CA ASP A 206 9.55 21.87 -6.47
C ASP A 206 9.31 21.86 -4.95
N ALA A 207 9.92 22.81 -4.24
CA ALA A 207 9.73 22.94 -2.80
C ALA A 207 8.30 23.39 -2.44
N GLN A 208 7.73 24.31 -3.20
CA GLN A 208 6.33 24.73 -3.04
C GLN A 208 5.36 23.61 -3.40
N PHE A 209 5.61 22.88 -4.48
CA PHE A 209 4.78 21.77 -4.93
C PHE A 209 4.77 20.63 -3.93
N LYS A 210 5.94 20.26 -3.39
CA LYS A 210 6.03 19.27 -2.31
C LYS A 210 5.23 19.69 -1.08
N LYS A 211 5.38 20.95 -0.64
CA LYS A 211 4.62 21.47 0.51
C LYS A 211 3.12 21.46 0.24
N TRP A 212 2.72 21.82 -0.97
CA TRP A 212 1.32 21.76 -1.41
C TRP A 212 0.79 20.33 -1.39
N LEU A 213 1.53 19.34 -1.94
CA LEU A 213 1.18 17.92 -1.86
C LEU A 213 0.99 17.45 -0.41
N ASP A 214 1.95 17.74 0.47
CA ASP A 214 1.86 17.34 1.88
C ASP A 214 0.62 17.96 2.58
N LEU A 215 0.28 19.21 2.24
CA LEU A 215 -0.89 19.90 2.77
C LEU A 215 -2.20 19.27 2.27
N ILE A 216 -2.35 19.03 0.97
CA ILE A 216 -3.60 18.53 0.41
C ILE A 216 -3.87 17.08 0.83
N THR A 217 -2.81 16.30 1.09
CA THR A 217 -2.95 14.87 1.42
C THR A 217 -3.27 14.64 2.90
N TYR A 218 -2.66 15.39 3.83
CA TYR A 218 -2.77 15.07 5.27
C TYR A 218 -3.35 16.20 6.14
N HIS A 219 -3.57 17.40 5.60
CA HIS A 219 -4.06 18.51 6.40
C HIS A 219 -5.59 18.57 6.37
N THR A 220 -6.23 18.37 7.53
CA THR A 220 -7.69 18.28 7.70
C THR A 220 -8.45 19.49 7.15
N ARG A 221 -7.86 20.69 7.20
CA ARG A 221 -8.45 21.91 6.62
C ARG A 221 -8.71 21.85 5.12
N PHE A 222 -7.99 21.01 4.37
CA PHE A 222 -8.16 20.90 2.92
C PHE A 222 -9.02 19.68 2.51
N GLN A 223 -9.50 18.89 3.47
CA GLN A 223 -10.43 17.79 3.20
C GLN A 223 -11.82 18.36 2.90
N ASN A 224 -12.39 18.01 1.73
CA ASN A 224 -13.70 18.46 1.24
C ASN A 224 -13.81 19.98 0.99
N GLN A 225 -12.70 20.69 0.75
CA GLN A 225 -12.71 22.11 0.39
C GLN A 225 -12.29 22.33 -1.06
N ASN A 226 -12.74 23.44 -1.66
CA ASN A 226 -12.25 23.89 -2.97
C ASN A 226 -10.78 24.31 -2.83
N MET A 227 -9.89 23.52 -3.42
CA MET A 227 -8.46 23.81 -3.44
C MET A 227 -8.12 24.76 -4.58
N SER A 228 -7.37 25.82 -4.29
CA SER A 228 -6.71 26.61 -5.33
C SER A 228 -5.44 25.90 -5.79
N ILE A 229 -5.29 25.79 -7.11
CA ILE A 229 -4.04 25.37 -7.74
C ILE A 229 -3.09 26.57 -7.65
N SER A 230 -1.83 26.35 -7.27
CA SER A 230 -0.83 27.43 -7.20
C SER A 230 -0.58 28.05 -8.58
N ASP A 231 -0.40 29.37 -8.63
CA ASP A 231 -0.32 30.15 -9.88
C ASP A 231 0.85 29.75 -10.81
N TYR A 232 1.90 29.14 -10.26
CA TYR A 232 3.05 28.66 -11.04
C TYR A 232 2.79 27.33 -11.78
N ILE A 233 1.70 26.62 -11.45
CA ILE A 233 1.29 25.42 -12.18
C ILE A 233 0.54 25.89 -13.42
N SER A 234 1.13 25.66 -14.59
CA SER A 234 0.54 26.09 -15.87
C SER A 234 -0.84 25.46 -16.06
N GLN A 235 -1.87 26.29 -16.14
CA GLN A 235 -3.24 25.86 -16.35
C GLN A 235 -3.57 25.99 -17.84
N HIS A 236 -3.99 24.89 -18.47
CA HIS A 236 -4.63 24.96 -19.78
C HIS A 236 -6.02 25.56 -19.60
N PHE A 237 -6.11 26.88 -19.66
CA PHE A 237 -7.39 27.56 -19.80
C PHE A 237 -7.93 27.28 -21.20
N HIS A 238 -9.19 26.82 -21.30
CA HIS A 238 -9.89 26.85 -22.57
C HIS A 238 -9.81 28.27 -23.13
N LEU A 239 -9.51 28.42 -24.44
CA LEU A 239 -9.32 29.70 -25.13
C LEU A 239 -10.39 30.73 -24.76
N THR A 240 -11.64 30.30 -24.57
CA THR A 240 -12.79 31.12 -24.14
C THR A 240 -12.60 31.77 -22.76
N SER A 241 -12.10 31.02 -21.78
CA SER A 241 -11.82 31.53 -20.43
C SER A 241 -10.62 32.48 -20.38
N SER A 242 -9.60 32.24 -21.21
CA SER A 242 -8.48 33.18 -21.39
C SER A 242 -8.92 34.48 -22.06
N PHE A 243 -9.79 34.39 -23.08
CA PHE A 243 -10.35 35.55 -23.78
C PHE A 243 -11.23 36.41 -22.86
N ALA A 244 -12.10 35.78 -22.07
CA ALA A 244 -12.95 36.48 -21.11
C ALA A 244 -12.11 37.25 -20.07
N ARG A 245 -11.04 36.63 -19.56
CA ARG A 245 -10.15 37.26 -18.57
C ARG A 245 -9.34 38.43 -19.20
N TYR A 246 -8.94 38.30 -20.46
CA TYR A 246 -8.27 39.38 -21.21
C TYR A 246 -9.20 40.57 -21.45
N ILE A 247 -10.44 40.34 -21.91
CA ILE A 247 -11.42 41.41 -22.13
C ILE A 247 -11.75 42.13 -20.82
N SER A 248 -12.02 41.40 -19.73
CA SER A 248 -12.29 42.03 -18.43
C SER A 248 -11.11 42.87 -17.92
N SER A 249 -9.86 42.48 -18.22
CA SER A 249 -8.66 43.22 -17.80
C SER A 249 -8.38 44.50 -18.60
N LYS A 250 -9.01 44.65 -19.79
CA LYS A 250 -8.95 45.85 -20.62
C LYS A 250 -10.15 46.77 -20.37
N VAL A 251 -11.36 46.21 -20.26
CA VAL A 251 -12.59 46.98 -20.03
C VAL A 251 -12.58 47.69 -18.67
N LEU A 252 -11.90 47.15 -17.66
CA LEU A 252 -11.75 47.79 -16.35
C LEU A 252 -10.62 48.84 -16.26
N ARG A 253 -9.89 49.13 -17.35
CA ARG A 253 -8.88 50.21 -17.38
C ARG A 253 -9.36 51.50 -18.06
N ASP A 254 -10.53 51.47 -18.69
CA ASP A 254 -11.08 52.60 -19.44
C ASP A 254 -12.21 53.33 -18.69
N HIS A 255 -12.26 53.21 -17.35
CA HIS A 255 -13.10 54.02 -16.46
C HIS A 255 -12.30 54.59 -15.30
#